data_AF-A0A139DKY7-F1
#
_entry.id   AF-A0A139DKY7-F1
#
_cell.length_a   1.000
_cell.length_b   1.000
_cell.length_c   1.000
_cell.angle_alpha   90.00
_cell.angle_beta   90.00
_cell.angle_gamma   90.00
#
_symmetry.space_group_name_H-M   'P 1'
#
loop_
_entity.id
_entity.type
_entity.pdbx_description
1 polymer ?
#
loop_
_entity_poly.entity_id
_entity_poly.type
_entity_poly.pdbx_seq_one_letter_code
_entity_poly.pdbx_strand_id
1 'polypeptide(L)'
;MTSRSERKAPPPHPLFIVGILAIPLSVMWGPVLILAPCCLGWWLLKIEKPRLLSRHSAEIEGENIDLGRHKYPLTECSMTQPRFFPFQYGLPQVRQLVTLQHMDSGTTQQFWIITRPVGRTTLHPITED
;
A
#
# COMPACT_ATOMS: atom_id res chain seq x y z
N MET A 1 21.98 56.36 55.62
CA MET A 1 22.16 55.07 54.90
C MET A 1 20.80 54.41 54.76
N THR A 2 20.19 54.43 53.58
CA THR A 2 18.89 53.79 53.30
C THR A 2 19.12 52.47 52.58
N SER A 3 18.80 51.37 53.26
CA SER A 3 18.83 50.00 52.71
C SER A 3 17.75 49.84 51.63
N ARG A 4 18.16 49.62 50.38
CA ARG A 4 17.27 49.35 49.25
C ARG A 4 16.91 47.86 49.27
N SER A 5 15.69 47.53 49.67
CA SER A 5 15.15 46.17 49.62
C SER A 5 14.99 45.74 48.15
N GLU A 6 15.80 44.79 47.69
CA GLU A 6 15.63 44.15 46.39
C GLU A 6 14.29 43.39 46.34
N ARG A 7 13.41 43.76 45.40
CA ARG A 7 12.18 43.00 45.15
C ARG A 7 12.56 41.72 44.39
N LYS A 8 12.57 40.58 45.09
CA LYS A 8 12.62 39.26 44.44
C LYS A 8 11.33 39.08 43.64
N ALA A 9 11.44 38.93 42.32
CA ALA A 9 10.30 38.61 41.46
C ALA A 9 9.72 37.24 41.88
N PRO A 10 8.37 37.08 41.91
CA PRO A 10 7.77 35.80 42.24
C PRO A 10 8.09 34.76 41.15
N PRO A 11 8.25 33.47 41.50
CA PRO A 11 8.55 32.42 40.54
C PRO A 11 7.42 32.29 39.50
N PRO A 12 7.72 31.98 38.23
CA PRO A 12 6.72 31.89 37.17
C PRO A 12 5.68 30.81 37.49
N HIS A 13 4.41 31.12 37.24
CA HIS A 13 3.30 30.21 37.50
C HIS A 13 3.47 28.91 36.70
N PRO A 14 3.18 27.71 37.26
CA PRO A 14 3.40 26.42 36.59
C PRO A 14 2.73 26.31 35.22
N LEU A 15 1.57 26.94 35.04
CA LEU A 15 0.86 27.01 33.76
C LEU A 15 1.65 27.73 32.65
N PHE A 16 2.51 28.69 33.02
CA PHE A 16 3.38 29.39 32.07
C PHE A 16 4.52 28.49 31.59
N ILE A 17 5.06 27.66 32.47
CA ILE A 17 6.07 26.64 32.16
C ILE A 17 5.47 25.58 31.24
N VAL A 18 4.26 25.09 31.55
CA VAL A 18 3.52 24.14 30.71
C VAL A 18 3.21 24.73 29.33
N GLY A 19 2.79 26.00 29.26
CA GLY A 19 2.55 26.69 27.99
C GLY A 19 3.80 26.80 27.11
N ILE A 20 4.95 27.12 27.69
CA ILE A 20 6.24 27.19 26.98
C ILE A 20 6.73 25.81 26.54
N LEU A 21 6.48 24.75 27.32
CA LEU A 21 6.81 23.37 26.99
C LEU A 21 5.85 22.72 25.98
N ALA A 22 4.61 23.19 25.87
CA ALA A 22 3.63 22.67 24.92
C ALA A 22 3.87 23.15 23.47
N ILE A 23 4.49 24.32 23.30
CA ILE A 23 4.84 24.90 21.98
C ILE A 23 5.85 24.04 21.19
N PRO A 24 6.97 23.54 21.76
CA PRO A 24 7.87 22.67 21.01
C PRO A 24 7.26 21.30 20.70
N LEU A 25 6.35 20.78 21.54
CA LEU A 25 5.66 19.53 21.24
C LEU A 25 4.82 19.64 19.97
N SER A 26 4.00 20.69 19.81
CA SER A 26 3.15 20.85 18.61
C SER A 26 3.96 21.08 17.32
N VAL A 27 5.15 21.70 17.41
CA VAL A 27 6.09 21.88 16.30
C VAL A 27 6.75 20.57 15.87
N MET A 28 6.84 19.56 16.75
CA MET A 28 7.36 18.23 16.38
C MET A 28 6.33 17.37 15.64
N TRP A 29 5.03 17.50 15.93
CA TRP A 29 3.99 16.69 15.29
C TRP A 29 3.68 17.14 13.85
N GLY A 30 3.71 18.44 13.56
CA GLY A 30 3.42 18.97 12.22
C GLY A 30 4.32 18.38 11.11
N PRO A 31 5.66 18.44 11.25
CA PRO A 31 6.59 17.81 10.33
C PRO A 31 6.38 16.29 10.23
N VAL A 32 6.15 15.59 11.35
CA VAL A 32 5.92 14.13 11.36
C VAL A 32 4.64 13.76 10.59
N LEU A 33 3.57 14.55 10.73
CA LEU A 33 2.30 14.35 10.01
C LEU A 33 2.43 14.56 8.50
N ILE A 34 3.39 15.37 8.04
CA ILE A 34 3.68 15.57 6.61
C ILE A 34 4.70 14.55 6.09
N LEU A 35 5.73 14.26 6.88
CA LEU A 35 6.77 13.28 6.54
C LEU A 35 6.19 11.87 6.42
N ALA A 36 5.27 11.47 7.31
CA ALA A 36 4.67 10.14 7.28
C ALA A 36 3.99 9.80 5.93
N PRO A 37 3.06 10.59 5.38
CA PRO A 37 2.46 10.31 4.07
C PRO A 37 3.46 10.44 2.91
N CYS A 38 4.45 11.35 3.00
CA CYS A 38 5.51 11.45 1.99
C CYS A 38 6.41 10.19 1.96
N CYS A 39 6.84 9.70 3.13
CA CYS A 39 7.63 8.49 3.27
C CYS A 39 6.81 7.26 2.84
N LEU A 40 5.53 7.19 3.18
CA LEU A 40 4.63 6.12 2.76
C LEU A 40 4.43 6.12 1.24
N GLY A 41 4.17 7.30 0.64
CA GLY A 41 4.04 7.45 -0.80
C GLY A 41 5.33 7.10 -1.54
N TRP A 42 6.48 7.53 -1.03
CA TRP A 42 7.79 7.16 -1.56
C TRP A 42 8.00 5.64 -1.50
N TRP A 43 7.79 5.03 -0.34
CA TRP A 43 7.92 3.58 -0.16
C TRP A 43 6.99 2.81 -1.10
N LEU A 44 5.72 3.21 -1.20
CA LEU A 44 4.74 2.57 -2.08
C LEU A 44 5.16 2.63 -3.55
N LEU A 45 5.59 3.79 -4.03
CA LEU A 45 5.85 3.99 -5.45
C LEU A 45 7.26 3.53 -5.88
N LYS A 46 8.26 3.69 -5.01
CA LYS A 46 9.67 3.42 -5.34
C LYS A 46 10.15 2.05 -4.89
N ILE A 47 9.55 1.47 -3.86
CA ILE A 47 9.98 0.18 -3.30
C ILE A 47 8.91 -0.88 -3.55
N GLU A 48 7.68 -0.63 -3.09
CA GLU A 48 6.66 -1.68 -3.05
C GLU A 48 6.07 -1.99 -4.43
N LYS A 49 5.79 -0.96 -5.24
CA LYS A 49 5.31 -1.13 -6.61
C LYS A 49 6.25 -1.99 -7.48
N PRO A 50 7.55 -1.68 -7.64
CA PRO A 50 8.42 -2.51 -8.47
C PRO A 50 8.60 -3.92 -7.90
N ARG A 51 8.68 -4.06 -6.58
CA ARG A 51 8.77 -5.37 -5.90
C ARG A 51 7.56 -6.25 -6.21
N LEU A 52 6.36 -5.70 -6.09
CA LEU A 52 5.12 -6.44 -6.36
C LEU A 52 4.92 -6.76 -7.84
N LEU A 53 5.27 -5.84 -8.74
CA LEU A 53 5.19 -6.08 -10.18
C LEU A 53 6.16 -7.20 -10.60
N SER A 54 7.42 -7.16 -10.13
CA SER A 54 8.39 -8.22 -10.41
C SER A 54 7.94 -9.57 -9.87
N ARG A 55 7.42 -9.59 -8.64
CA ARG A 55 6.87 -10.79 -8.04
C ARG A 55 5.68 -11.35 -8.82
N HIS A 56 4.77 -10.48 -9.26
CA HIS A 56 3.61 -10.86 -10.06
C HIS A 56 4.02 -11.53 -11.37
N SER A 57 4.98 -10.93 -12.09
CA SER A 57 5.51 -11.52 -13.32
C SER A 57 6.14 -12.90 -13.09
N ALA A 58 6.96 -13.04 -12.04
CA ALA A 58 7.61 -14.32 -11.71
C ALA A 58 6.61 -15.42 -11.33
N GLU A 59 5.52 -15.08 -10.64
CA GLU A 59 4.49 -16.07 -10.27
C GLU A 59 3.62 -16.47 -11.48
N ILE A 60 3.34 -15.54 -12.41
CA ILE A 60 2.55 -15.83 -13.62
C ILE A 60 3.26 -16.78 -14.60
N GLU A 61 4.56 -16.63 -14.77
CA GLU A 61 5.34 -17.45 -15.73
C GLU A 61 5.27 -18.97 -15.44
N GLY A 62 4.95 -19.37 -14.20
CA GLY A 62 4.83 -20.77 -13.79
C GLY A 62 3.42 -21.24 -13.48
N GLU A 63 2.39 -20.40 -13.62
CA GLU A 63 1.02 -20.72 -13.22
C GLU A 63 0.15 -21.20 -14.39
N ASN A 64 -0.77 -22.12 -14.08
CA ASN A 64 -1.73 -22.70 -15.02
C ASN A 64 -3.15 -22.57 -14.46
N ILE A 65 -4.12 -22.29 -15.32
CA ILE A 65 -5.54 -22.37 -15.00
C ILE A 65 -5.99 -23.82 -15.20
N ASP A 66 -6.42 -24.48 -14.13
CA ASP A 66 -6.95 -25.84 -14.18
C ASP A 66 -8.49 -25.80 -14.31
N LEU A 67 -9.00 -26.20 -15.47
CA LEU A 67 -10.44 -26.37 -15.74
C LEU A 67 -10.87 -27.85 -15.65
N GLY A 68 -10.15 -28.66 -14.87
CA GLY A 68 -10.43 -30.06 -14.57
C GLY A 68 -9.96 -31.02 -15.66
N ARG A 69 -10.45 -30.86 -16.90
CA ARG A 69 -10.01 -31.70 -18.05
C ARG A 69 -8.78 -31.15 -18.74
N HIS A 70 -8.59 -29.84 -18.70
CA HIS A 70 -7.50 -29.16 -19.38
C HIS A 70 -6.81 -28.17 -18.43
N LYS A 71 -5.49 -28.12 -18.54
CA LYS A 71 -4.66 -27.10 -17.90
C LYS A 71 -4.21 -26.13 -18.97
N TYR A 72 -4.53 -24.86 -18.77
CA TYR A 72 -4.16 -23.79 -19.67
C TYR A 72 -3.02 -22.99 -19.04
N PRO A 73 -1.82 -22.99 -19.62
CA PRO A 73 -0.77 -22.09 -19.19
C PRO A 73 -1.26 -20.66 -19.27
N LEU A 74 -1.00 -19.88 -18.22
CA LEU A 74 -1.38 -18.47 -18.24
C LEU A 74 -0.75 -17.76 -19.44
N THR A 75 0.50 -18.09 -19.77
CA THR A 75 1.24 -17.54 -20.92
C THR A 75 0.53 -17.70 -22.27
N GLU A 76 -0.36 -18.67 -22.42
CA GLU A 76 -1.15 -18.89 -23.64
C GLU A 76 -2.48 -18.13 -23.64
N CYS A 77 -2.86 -17.54 -22.50
CA CYS A 77 -4.07 -16.75 -22.35
C CYS A 77 -3.85 -15.30 -22.79
N SER A 78 -4.92 -14.62 -23.21
CA SER A 78 -4.86 -13.19 -23.46
C SER A 78 -4.82 -12.44 -22.13
N MET A 79 -3.80 -11.60 -21.91
CA MET A 79 -3.66 -10.82 -20.67
C MET A 79 -3.57 -9.33 -20.93
N THR A 80 -4.16 -8.54 -20.04
CA THR A 80 -3.93 -7.09 -20.00
C THR A 80 -2.59 -6.77 -19.34
N GLN A 81 -2.13 -5.51 -19.38
CA GLN A 81 -0.99 -5.09 -18.56
C GLN A 81 -1.31 -5.17 -17.06
N PRO A 82 -0.34 -5.59 -16.21
CA PRO A 82 -0.52 -5.61 -14.76
C PRO A 82 -0.62 -4.18 -14.21
N ARG A 83 -1.60 -3.94 -13.35
CA ARG A 83 -1.86 -2.64 -12.74
C ARG A 83 -1.60 -2.69 -11.25
N PHE A 84 -0.81 -1.74 -10.76
CA PHE A 84 -0.56 -1.56 -9.33
C PHE A 84 -1.64 -0.69 -8.70
N PHE A 85 -2.22 -1.16 -7.59
CA PHE A 85 -3.19 -0.46 -6.77
C PHE A 85 -2.56 -0.20 -5.41
N PRO A 86 -2.33 1.06 -5.01
CA PRO A 86 -1.60 1.38 -3.77
C PRO A 86 -2.39 1.05 -2.50
N PHE A 87 -3.73 1.12 -2.57
CA PHE A 87 -4.62 0.92 -1.42
C PHE A 87 -5.95 0.32 -1.86
N GLN A 88 -5.96 -0.95 -2.26
CA GLN A 88 -7.20 -1.67 -2.52
C GLN A 88 -7.51 -2.58 -1.33
N TYR A 89 -8.61 -2.32 -0.63
CA TYR A 89 -8.97 -2.96 0.64
C TYR A 89 -7.90 -2.78 1.75
N GLY A 90 -7.25 -1.62 1.78
CA GLY A 90 -6.27 -1.29 2.81
C GLY A 90 -4.84 -1.80 2.56
N LEU A 91 -4.61 -2.55 1.48
CA LEU A 91 -3.29 -3.08 1.14
C LEU A 91 -2.89 -2.73 -0.30
N PRO A 92 -1.59 -2.56 -0.58
CA PRO A 92 -1.12 -2.48 -1.95
C PRO A 92 -1.27 -3.85 -2.63
N GLN A 93 -1.60 -3.87 -3.91
CA GLN A 93 -1.70 -5.11 -4.68
C GLN A 93 -1.51 -4.85 -6.18
N VAL A 94 -1.15 -5.89 -6.92
CA VAL A 94 -1.12 -5.89 -8.39
C VAL A 94 -2.28 -6.73 -8.88
N ARG A 95 -3.00 -6.22 -9.88
CA ARG A 95 -4.06 -6.96 -10.56
C ARG A 95 -3.81 -7.01 -12.06
N GLN A 96 -4.12 -8.14 -12.65
CA GLN A 96 -4.09 -8.35 -14.09
C GLN A 96 -5.33 -9.12 -14.52
N LEU A 97 -5.99 -8.65 -15.57
CA LEU A 97 -7.10 -9.37 -16.18
C LEU A 97 -6.52 -10.40 -17.14
N VAL A 98 -6.99 -11.63 -17.01
CA VAL A 98 -6.67 -12.73 -17.92
C VAL A 98 -7.96 -13.26 -18.51
N THR A 99 -7.97 -13.36 -19.83
CA THR A 99 -9.08 -13.90 -20.61
C THR A 99 -8.62 -15.22 -21.21
N LEU A 100 -9.31 -16.29 -20.82
CA LEU A 100 -9.14 -17.62 -21.34
C LEU A 100 -10.22 -17.88 -22.39
N GLN A 101 -9.81 -18.32 -23.58
CA GLN A 101 -10.74 -18.80 -24.60
C GLN A 101 -10.71 -20.33 -24.60
N HIS A 102 -11.84 -20.95 -24.28
CA HIS A 102 -11.94 -22.40 -24.20
C HIS A 102 -11.93 -22.99 -25.61
N MET A 103 -10.96 -23.85 -25.90
CA MET A 103 -10.76 -24.43 -27.23
C MET A 103 -11.95 -25.31 -27.68
N ASP A 104 -12.56 -26.05 -26.75
CA ASP A 104 -13.62 -27.01 -27.10
C ASP A 104 -15.02 -26.37 -27.24
N SER A 105 -15.31 -25.34 -26.45
CA SER A 105 -16.65 -24.72 -26.36
C SER A 105 -16.73 -23.37 -27.04
N GLY A 106 -15.59 -22.77 -27.42
CA GLY A 106 -15.51 -21.41 -27.98
C GLY A 106 -15.88 -20.30 -26.98
N THR A 107 -16.15 -20.65 -25.71
CA THR A 107 -16.56 -19.70 -24.67
C THR A 107 -15.35 -18.98 -24.07
N THR A 108 -15.46 -17.68 -23.87
CA THR A 108 -14.49 -16.89 -23.11
C THR A 108 -14.82 -16.88 -21.63
N GLN A 109 -13.82 -17.09 -20.79
CA GLN A 109 -13.88 -16.89 -19.34
C GLN A 109 -12.83 -15.87 -18.93
N GLN A 110 -13.17 -15.02 -17.97
CA GLN A 110 -12.26 -14.00 -17.47
C GLN A 110 -11.90 -14.27 -16.02
N PHE A 111 -10.66 -13.97 -15.67
CA PHE A 111 -10.12 -14.12 -14.34
C PHE A 111 -9.30 -12.89 -13.93
N TRP A 112 -9.41 -12.50 -12.67
CA TRP A 112 -8.47 -11.58 -12.04
C TRP A 112 -7.35 -12.36 -11.40
N ILE A 113 -6.12 -12.08 -11.82
CA ILE A 113 -4.92 -12.47 -11.08
C ILE A 113 -4.60 -11.35 -10.11
N ILE A 114 -4.47 -11.68 -8.82
CA ILE A 114 -4.21 -10.71 -7.75
C ILE A 114 -2.97 -11.14 -6.98
N THR A 115 -1.93 -10.29 -6.98
CA THR A 115 -0.73 -10.46 -6.16
C THR A 115 -0.69 -9.45 -5.04
N ARG A 116 -0.53 -9.94 -3.81
CA ARG A 116 -0.46 -9.15 -2.58
C ARG A 116 0.95 -9.19 -1.98
N PRO A 117 1.30 -8.26 -1.08
CA PRO A 117 2.59 -8.24 -0.37
C PRO A 117 2.90 -9.54 0.37
N VAL A 118 1.86 -10.21 0.86
CA VAL A 118 1.92 -11.43 1.66
C VAL A 118 0.91 -12.43 1.11
N GLY A 119 1.25 -13.71 1.15
CA GLY A 119 0.44 -14.79 0.61
C GLY A 119 0.71 -15.05 -0.87
N ARG A 120 0.12 -16.11 -1.43
CA ARG A 120 0.28 -16.50 -2.84
C ARG A 120 -0.52 -15.56 -3.75
N THR A 121 -0.11 -15.45 -5.01
CA THR A 121 -0.97 -14.90 -6.06
C THR A 121 -2.21 -15.77 -6.21
N THR A 122 -3.37 -15.13 -6.39
CA THR A 122 -4.65 -15.82 -6.47
C THR A 122 -5.36 -15.50 -7.77
N LEU A 123 -5.97 -16.53 -8.34
CA LEU A 123 -6.84 -16.47 -9.51
C LEU A 123 -8.29 -16.40 -9.03
N HIS A 124 -9.01 -15.37 -9.47
CA HIS A 124 -10.41 -15.15 -9.13
C HIS A 124 -11.25 -15.12 -10.41
N PRO A 125 -12.18 -16.08 -10.61
CA PRO A 125 -13.08 -16.04 -11.75
C PRO A 125 -13.96 -14.79 -11.70
N ILE A 126 -14.17 -14.19 -12.87
CA ILE A 126 -15.21 -13.19 -13.10
C ILE A 126 -16.38 -13.96 -13.67
N THR A 127 -17.31 -14.33 -12.80
CA THR A 127 -18.58 -14.90 -13.24
C THR A 127 -19.39 -13.76 -13.88
N GLU A 128 -19.75 -13.91 -15.15
CA GLU A 128 -20.89 -13.17 -15.69
C GLU A 128 -22.13 -13.82 -15.10
N ASP A 129 -22.86 -13.09 -14.24
CA ASP A 129 -24.19 -13.49 -13.77
C ASP A 129 -25.19 -13.57 -14.93
#